data_AF-A0A927TWI2-F1
#
_entry.id   AF-A0A927TWI2-F1
#
_cell.length_a   1.000
_cell.length_b   1.000
_cell.length_c   1.000
_cell.angle_alpha   90.00
_cell.angle_beta   90.00
_cell.angle_gamma   90.00
#
_symmetry.space_group_name_H-M   'P 1'
#
loop_
_entity.id
_entity.type
_entity.pdbx_description
1 polymer ?
#
loop_
_entity_poly.entity_id
_entity_poly.type
_entity_poly.pdbx_seq_one_letter_code
_entity_poly.pdbx_strand_id
1 'polypeptide(L)'
;MDYDWKMEEKHSKKMKRKYGDYTLENDEIKFVWGIIGTGELSGKQPNLYTMNDIEIIYHKKEKRYYLDIETAYLFQTSDEECRFLRDCLSYFSNFMDENGLSKMKPYNLFMSRPDINMAAESLEELYTNFRLFVDGFCLQNRAT
;
A
#
# COMPACT_ATOMS: atom_id res chain seq x y z
N MET A 1 -26.33 24.13 -4.40
CA MET A 1 -24.96 23.61 -4.62
C MET A 1 -23.86 24.45 -3.96
N ASP A 2 -24.17 25.44 -3.10
CA ASP A 2 -23.16 26.32 -2.49
C ASP A 2 -22.76 25.93 -1.05
N TYR A 3 -23.45 24.94 -0.47
CA TYR A 3 -23.28 24.53 0.92
C TYR A 3 -22.17 23.48 1.09
N ASP A 4 -21.98 22.62 0.08
CA ASP A 4 -21.01 21.52 0.11
C ASP A 4 -19.56 22.00 0.07
N TRP A 5 -19.22 22.88 -0.89
CA TRP A 5 -17.84 23.33 -1.09
C TRP A 5 -17.29 24.12 0.12
N LYS A 6 -18.15 24.89 0.81
CA LYS A 6 -17.75 25.64 2.01
C LYS A 6 -17.44 24.72 3.19
N MET A 7 -18.14 23.59 3.29
CA MET A 7 -17.91 22.58 4.31
C MET A 7 -16.61 21.81 4.05
N GLU A 8 -16.36 21.43 2.80
CA GLU A 8 -15.09 20.83 2.36
C GLU A 8 -13.91 21.78 2.57
N GLU A 9 -14.02 23.06 2.19
CA GLU A 9 -12.94 24.03 2.38
C GLU A 9 -12.60 24.24 3.86
N LYS A 10 -13.63 24.32 4.72
CA LYS A 10 -13.46 24.44 6.17
C LYS A 10 -12.82 23.18 6.76
N HIS A 11 -13.22 21.99 6.28
CA HIS A 11 -12.63 20.73 6.68
C HIS A 11 -11.15 20.66 6.28
N SER A 12 -10.82 20.93 5.01
CA SER A 12 -9.45 20.92 4.49
C SER A 12 -8.54 21.91 5.23
N LYS A 13 -9.03 23.12 5.56
CA LYS A 13 -8.28 24.09 6.39
C LYS A 13 -7.99 23.54 7.79
N LYS A 14 -8.97 22.86 8.40
CA LYS A 14 -8.80 22.23 9.72
C LYS A 14 -7.76 21.12 9.68
N MET A 15 -7.83 20.22 8.69
CA MET A 15 -6.90 19.10 8.54
C MET A 15 -5.48 19.60 8.23
N LYS A 16 -5.35 20.57 7.31
CA LYS A 16 -4.07 21.24 7.03
C LYS A 16 -3.45 21.86 8.27
N ARG A 17 -4.24 22.50 9.14
CA ARG A 17 -3.73 23.07 10.40
C ARG A 17 -3.25 21.98 11.38
N LYS A 18 -3.90 20.81 11.38
CA LYS A 18 -3.58 19.73 12.32
C LYS A 18 -2.37 18.91 11.87
N TYR A 19 -2.28 18.59 10.58
CA TYR A 19 -1.31 17.63 10.04
C TYR A 19 -0.23 18.28 9.16
N GLY A 20 -0.38 19.56 8.81
CA GLY A 20 0.46 20.22 7.81
C GLY A 20 0.08 19.75 6.42
N ASP A 21 0.51 18.55 6.04
CA ASP A 21 0.10 17.88 4.81
C ASP A 21 -0.96 16.81 5.11
N TYR A 22 -2.23 17.19 4.96
CA TYR A 22 -3.36 16.29 5.19
C TYR A 22 -3.54 15.24 4.08
N THR A 23 -2.73 15.30 3.01
CA THR A 23 -2.67 14.25 1.99
C THR A 23 -1.87 13.04 2.45
N LEU A 24 -1.01 13.21 3.45
CA LEU A 24 -0.21 12.12 4.02
C LEU A 24 -0.79 11.59 5.33
N GLU A 25 -1.65 12.34 6.00
CA GLU A 25 -2.13 11.95 7.32
C GLU A 25 -3.49 12.58 7.66
N ASN A 26 -4.40 11.76 8.18
CA ASN A 26 -5.68 12.22 8.72
C ASN A 26 -5.90 11.68 10.15
N ASP A 27 -7.13 11.73 10.67
CA ASP A 27 -7.41 11.26 12.03
C ASP A 27 -7.20 9.74 12.23
N GLU A 28 -7.36 8.96 11.16
CA GLU A 28 -7.47 7.49 11.22
C GLU A 28 -6.21 6.81 10.69
N ILE A 29 -5.66 7.33 9.59
CA ILE A 29 -4.59 6.70 8.83
C ILE A 29 -3.46 7.67 8.52
N LYS A 30 -2.30 7.10 8.21
CA LYS A 30 -1.12 7.80 7.74
C LYS A 30 -0.56 7.08 6.53
N PHE A 31 -0.32 7.79 5.44
CA PHE A 31 0.44 7.30 4.30
C PHE A 31 1.89 7.06 4.72
N VAL A 32 2.38 5.86 4.44
CA VAL A 32 3.76 5.46 4.77
C VAL A 32 4.62 5.51 3.53
N TRP A 33 4.15 4.89 2.44
CA TRP A 33 4.89 4.75 1.20
C TRP A 33 3.96 4.27 0.07
N GLY A 34 4.31 4.53 -1.18
CA GLY A 34 3.62 3.98 -2.35
C GLY A 34 4.25 4.40 -3.66
N ILE A 35 3.78 3.81 -4.75
CA ILE A 35 4.21 4.11 -6.12
C ILE A 35 3.02 4.65 -6.90
N ILE A 36 3.19 5.81 -7.52
CA ILE A 36 2.16 6.42 -8.38
C ILE A 36 1.82 5.46 -9.52
N GLY A 37 0.53 5.22 -9.70
CA GLY A 37 0.03 4.38 -10.77
C GLY A 37 0.06 5.07 -12.13
N THR A 38 0.12 4.25 -13.19
CA THR A 38 0.29 4.72 -14.57
C THR A 38 -0.84 5.66 -15.02
N GLY A 39 -2.04 5.52 -14.45
CA GLY A 39 -3.22 6.35 -14.76
C GLY A 39 -3.33 7.64 -13.95
N GLU A 40 -2.42 7.92 -13.02
CA GLU A 40 -2.48 9.10 -12.17
C GLU A 40 -2.00 10.36 -12.91
N LEU A 41 -2.92 11.31 -13.14
CA LEU A 41 -2.67 12.48 -13.99
C LEU A 41 -2.35 13.75 -13.20
N SER A 42 -2.43 13.75 -11.87
CA SER A 42 -2.26 14.97 -11.08
C SER A 42 -0.82 15.47 -10.98
N GLY A 43 0.17 14.65 -11.37
CA GLY A 43 1.60 14.96 -11.26
C GLY A 43 2.09 15.11 -9.81
N LYS A 44 1.28 14.67 -8.84
CA LYS A 44 1.61 14.71 -7.41
C LYS A 44 2.48 13.52 -7.02
N GLN A 45 3.21 13.69 -5.93
CA GLN A 45 3.89 12.57 -5.26
C GLN A 45 2.86 11.61 -4.65
N PRO A 46 3.21 10.32 -4.45
CA PRO A 46 2.33 9.35 -3.81
C PRO A 46 1.78 9.86 -2.47
N ASN A 47 0.46 9.76 -2.28
CA ASN A 47 -0.24 10.14 -1.06
C ASN A 47 -1.63 9.46 -0.99
N LEU A 48 -2.42 9.73 0.07
CA LEU A 48 -3.74 9.12 0.30
C LEU A 48 -4.81 9.43 -0.77
N TYR A 49 -4.55 10.38 -1.66
CA TYR A 49 -5.51 10.84 -2.67
C TYR A 49 -4.97 10.73 -4.10
N THR A 50 -3.86 10.01 -4.30
CA THR A 50 -3.36 9.65 -5.64
C THR A 50 -3.69 8.19 -5.93
N MET A 51 -3.90 7.87 -7.20
CA MET A 51 -3.99 6.49 -7.66
C MET A 51 -2.59 5.88 -7.59
N ASN A 52 -2.34 5.06 -6.57
CA ASN A 52 -1.06 4.40 -6.36
C ASN A 52 -1.18 2.93 -6.78
N ASP A 53 -0.27 2.42 -7.63
CA ASP A 53 -0.26 1.00 -8.03
C ASP A 53 -0.07 0.07 -6.83
N ILE A 54 0.73 0.52 -5.85
CA ILE A 54 0.92 -0.10 -4.55
C ILE A 54 1.07 0.99 -3.50
N GLU A 55 0.45 0.81 -2.34
CA GLU A 55 0.62 1.70 -1.21
C GLU A 55 0.62 0.99 0.14
N ILE A 56 1.23 1.65 1.12
CA ILE A 56 1.24 1.25 2.52
C ILE A 56 0.68 2.40 3.33
N ILE A 57 -0.35 2.09 4.12
CA ILE A 57 -0.89 3.00 5.12
C ILE A 57 -0.70 2.42 6.52
N TYR A 58 -0.62 3.29 7.51
CA TYR A 58 -0.64 2.91 8.91
C TYR A 58 -1.98 3.33 9.53
N HIS A 59 -2.76 2.35 9.98
CA HIS A 59 -4.01 2.57 10.67
C HIS A 59 -3.75 2.82 12.16
N LYS A 60 -4.04 4.02 12.65
CA LYS A 60 -3.60 4.49 13.97
C LYS A 60 -4.30 3.81 15.13
N LYS A 61 -5.61 3.56 14.99
CA LYS A 61 -6.42 2.90 16.02
C LYS A 61 -6.04 1.43 16.18
N GLU A 62 -5.92 0.71 15.06
CA GLU A 62 -5.55 -0.70 15.03
C GLU A 62 -4.05 -0.93 15.26
N LYS A 63 -3.23 0.11 15.07
CA LYS A 63 -1.77 0.08 15.16
C LYS A 63 -1.15 -0.94 14.21
N ARG A 64 -1.65 -0.98 12.97
CA ARG A 64 -1.22 -1.91 11.94
C ARG A 64 -0.95 -1.20 10.63
N TYR A 65 0.02 -1.71 9.90
CA TYR A 65 0.27 -1.37 8.52
C TYR A 65 -0.66 -2.17 7.63
N TYR A 66 -1.18 -1.56 6.58
CA TYR A 66 -1.95 -2.20 5.51
C TYR A 66 -1.23 -1.95 4.19
N LEU A 67 -1.14 -2.98 3.36
CA LEU A 67 -0.69 -2.88 1.99
C LEU A 67 -1.91 -3.00 1.09
N ASP A 68 -2.06 -2.05 0.18
CA ASP A 68 -3.07 -2.09 -0.86
C ASP A 68 -2.41 -2.06 -2.25
N ILE A 69 -3.11 -2.64 -3.22
CA ILE A 69 -2.66 -2.75 -4.60
C ILE A 69 -3.82 -2.32 -5.48
N GLU A 70 -3.67 -1.20 -6.17
CA GLU A 70 -4.71 -0.73 -7.08
C GLU A 70 -4.62 -1.53 -8.38
N THR A 71 -5.60 -2.38 -8.62
CA THR A 71 -5.73 -3.15 -9.87
C THR A 71 -6.89 -2.63 -10.70
N ALA A 72 -6.83 -1.36 -11.11
CA ALA A 72 -7.81 -0.80 -12.02
C ALA A 72 -7.47 -1.22 -13.47
N TYR A 73 -7.77 -2.49 -13.80
CA TYR A 73 -7.86 -3.06 -15.15
C TYR A 73 -6.59 -3.03 -16.00
N LEU A 74 -5.96 -4.17 -16.30
CA LEU A 74 -5.02 -4.24 -17.45
C LEU A 74 -4.57 -5.66 -17.86
N PHE A 75 -4.83 -6.70 -17.07
CA PHE A 75 -4.20 -7.99 -17.32
C PHE A 75 -5.09 -8.91 -18.16
N GLN A 76 -4.57 -9.36 -19.30
CA GLN A 76 -5.19 -10.35 -20.18
C GLN A 76 -4.71 -11.76 -19.86
N THR A 77 -3.61 -11.88 -19.11
CA THR A 77 -2.99 -13.15 -18.74
C THR A 77 -2.49 -13.13 -17.30
N SER A 78 -2.44 -14.30 -16.67
CA SER A 78 -1.84 -14.48 -15.34
C SER A 78 -0.36 -14.12 -15.30
N ASP A 79 0.34 -14.24 -16.43
CA ASP A 79 1.74 -13.82 -16.57
C ASP A 79 1.90 -12.29 -16.45
N GLU A 80 0.94 -11.51 -16.93
CA GLU A 80 0.95 -10.04 -16.77
C GLU A 80 0.67 -9.65 -15.32
N GLU A 81 -0.32 -10.27 -14.68
CA GLU A 81 -0.59 -10.09 -13.24
C GLU A 81 0.67 -10.40 -12.42
N CYS A 82 1.35 -11.48 -12.76
CA CYS A 82 2.56 -11.89 -12.07
C CYS A 82 3.77 -11.01 -12.34
N ARG A 83 3.87 -10.38 -13.50
CA ARG A 83 4.89 -9.35 -13.73
C ARG A 83 4.62 -8.14 -12.86
N PHE A 84 3.39 -7.64 -12.87
CA PHE A 84 2.99 -6.49 -12.07
C PHE A 84 3.21 -6.70 -10.56
N LEU A 85 2.77 -7.85 -10.02
CA LEU A 85 2.97 -8.18 -8.60
C LEU A 85 4.46 -8.28 -8.23
N ARG A 86 5.30 -8.84 -9.11
CA ARG A 86 6.76 -8.89 -8.91
C ARG A 86 7.39 -7.51 -8.95
N ASP A 87 6.91 -6.62 -9.82
CA ASP A 87 7.38 -5.24 -9.87
C ASP A 87 6.99 -4.50 -8.58
N CYS A 88 5.76 -4.65 -8.10
CA CYS A 88 5.33 -4.11 -6.79
C CYS A 88 6.20 -4.63 -5.64
N LEU A 89 6.50 -5.93 -5.61
CA LEU A 89 7.39 -6.51 -4.61
C LEU A 89 8.82 -6.00 -4.72
N SER A 90 9.30 -5.74 -5.94
CA SER A 90 10.60 -5.13 -6.20
C SER A 90 10.66 -3.69 -5.67
N TYR A 91 9.64 -2.88 -5.92
CA TYR A 91 9.54 -1.53 -5.36
C TYR A 91 9.50 -1.53 -3.84
N PHE A 92 8.71 -2.42 -3.23
CA PHE A 92 8.67 -2.55 -1.78
C PHE A 92 10.02 -3.04 -1.23
N SER A 93 10.70 -3.96 -1.92
CA SER A 93 12.06 -4.40 -1.55
C SER A 93 13.04 -3.22 -1.53
N ASN A 94 13.00 -2.33 -2.52
CA ASN A 94 13.87 -1.16 -2.56
C ASN A 94 13.55 -0.20 -1.40
N PHE A 95 12.27 0.03 -1.12
CA PHE A 95 11.87 0.82 0.05
C PHE A 95 12.41 0.22 1.36
N MET A 96 12.37 -1.11 1.52
CA MET A 96 12.95 -1.77 2.69
C MET A 96 14.46 -1.52 2.79
N ASP A 97 15.18 -1.64 1.68
CA ASP A 97 16.64 -1.43 1.64
C ASP A 97 17.01 0.04 1.94
N GLU A 98 16.31 1.00 1.34
CA GLU A 98 16.52 2.44 1.54
C GLU A 98 16.27 2.90 2.98
N ASN A 99 15.42 2.18 3.72
CA ASN A 99 15.08 2.45 5.11
C ASN A 99 15.81 1.54 6.11
N GLY A 100 16.73 0.70 5.64
CA GLY A 100 17.51 -0.22 6.50
C GLY A 100 16.66 -1.28 7.21
N LEU A 101 15.50 -1.63 6.63
CA LEU A 101 14.56 -2.60 7.18
C LEU A 101 14.92 -4.03 6.72
N SER A 102 14.65 -5.02 7.57
CA SER A 102 14.98 -6.41 7.24
C SER A 102 13.94 -7.06 6.33
N LYS A 103 14.39 -7.64 5.22
CA LYS A 103 13.59 -8.48 4.31
C LYS A 103 13.55 -9.95 4.71
N MET A 104 14.23 -10.31 5.80
CA MET A 104 14.48 -11.69 6.22
C MET A 104 13.66 -12.10 7.46
N LYS A 105 12.62 -11.34 7.83
CA LYS A 105 11.76 -11.72 8.95
C LYS A 105 11.07 -13.06 8.62
N PRO A 106 11.30 -14.12 9.42
CA PRO A 106 10.74 -15.43 9.13
C PRO A 106 9.22 -15.40 9.34
N TYR A 107 8.48 -16.07 8.46
CA TYR A 107 7.06 -16.28 8.64
C TYR A 107 6.82 -17.38 9.68
N ASN A 108 6.03 -17.11 10.71
CA ASN A 108 5.74 -18.06 11.78
C ASN A 108 4.33 -18.64 11.62
N LEU A 109 4.21 -19.69 10.80
CA LEU A 109 2.93 -20.33 10.50
C LEU A 109 2.07 -20.66 11.72
N PHE A 110 2.68 -21.11 12.82
CA PHE A 110 1.93 -21.58 14.00
C PHE A 110 1.51 -20.45 14.95
N MET A 111 2.06 -19.24 14.77
CA MET A 111 1.70 -18.03 15.52
C MET A 111 1.01 -16.99 14.65
N SER A 112 0.96 -17.22 13.34
CA SER A 112 0.26 -16.40 12.38
C SER A 112 -1.10 -17.00 12.07
N ARG A 113 -2.06 -16.15 11.71
CA ARG A 113 -3.22 -16.64 10.96
C ARG A 113 -2.70 -16.93 9.54
N PRO A 114 -2.88 -18.14 9.00
CA PRO A 114 -2.58 -18.42 7.60
C PRO A 114 -3.68 -17.80 6.73
N ASP A 115 -3.85 -16.49 6.83
CA ASP A 115 -4.70 -15.68 5.99
C ASP A 115 -3.82 -14.80 5.08
N ILE A 116 -4.34 -14.48 3.90
CA ILE A 116 -3.71 -13.51 2.98
C ILE A 116 -4.13 -12.11 3.44
N ASN A 117 -3.93 -11.80 4.73
CA ASN A 117 -4.24 -10.48 5.22
C ASN A 117 -3.04 -9.59 4.93
N MET A 118 -3.21 -8.61 4.05
CA MET A 118 -2.22 -7.58 3.75
C MET A 118 -2.15 -6.54 4.87
N ALA A 119 -2.10 -7.01 6.13
CA ALA A 119 -2.00 -6.18 7.31
C ALA A 119 -1.04 -6.79 8.33
N ALA A 120 -0.17 -5.97 8.92
CA ALA A 120 0.85 -6.45 9.85
C ALA A 120 1.20 -5.40 10.91
N GLU A 121 1.82 -5.84 12.02
CA GLU A 121 2.29 -4.95 13.07
C GLU A 121 3.62 -4.27 12.73
N SER A 122 4.37 -4.81 11.77
CA SER A 122 5.64 -4.23 11.29
C SER A 122 5.77 -4.31 9.76
N LEU A 123 6.56 -3.40 9.19
CA LEU A 123 6.83 -3.36 7.75
C LEU A 123 7.56 -4.61 7.27
N GLU A 124 8.45 -5.18 8.08
CA GLU A 124 9.14 -6.45 7.76
C GLU A 124 8.17 -7.62 7.67
N GLU A 125 7.15 -7.65 8.54
CA GLU A 125 6.13 -8.71 8.48
C GLU A 125 5.19 -8.49 7.30
N LEU A 126 4.80 -7.25 7.03
CA LEU A 126 4.01 -6.91 5.85
C LEU A 126 4.73 -7.32 4.56
N TYR A 127 6.03 -7.01 4.47
CA TYR A 127 6.89 -7.42 3.36
C TYR A 127 6.96 -8.93 3.22
N THR A 128 7.19 -9.66 4.33
CA THR A 128 7.23 -11.13 4.31
C THR A 128 5.90 -11.72 3.84
N ASN A 129 4.77 -11.20 4.32
CA ASN A 129 3.43 -11.66 3.90
C ASN A 129 3.20 -11.40 2.40
N PHE A 130 3.51 -10.19 1.93
CA PHE A 130 3.35 -9.84 0.53
C PHE A 130 4.25 -10.67 -0.39
N ARG A 131 5.52 -10.89 -0.01
CA ARG A 131 6.44 -11.77 -0.75
C ARG A 131 5.89 -13.19 -0.88
N LEU A 132 5.43 -13.79 0.23
CA LEU A 132 4.85 -15.13 0.22
C LEU A 132 3.61 -15.21 -0.69
N PHE A 133 2.78 -14.17 -0.67
CA PHE A 133 1.63 -14.08 -1.57
C PHE A 133 2.06 -14.05 -3.04
N VAL A 134 2.97 -13.14 -3.42
CA VAL A 134 3.45 -13.00 -4.80
C VAL A 134 4.11 -14.30 -5.30
N ASP A 135 4.99 -14.89 -4.49
CA ASP A 135 5.67 -16.13 -4.83
C ASP A 135 4.67 -17.30 -4.99
N GLY A 136 3.73 -17.43 -4.06
CA GLY A 136 2.71 -18.47 -4.09
C GLY A 136 1.75 -18.34 -5.27
N PHE A 137 1.18 -17.14 -5.47
CA PHE A 137 0.26 -16.84 -6.56
C PHE A 137 0.92 -17.09 -7.92
N CYS A 138 2.15 -16.63 -8.09
CA CYS A 138 2.85 -16.75 -9.37
C CYS A 138 3.48 -18.10 -9.64
N LEU A 139 3.66 -18.93 -8.62
CA LEU A 139 4.03 -20.33 -8.82
C LEU A 139 2.84 -21.15 -9.32
N GLN A 140 1.66 -20.94 -8.72
CA GLN A 140 0.44 -21.69 -9.07
C GLN A 140 -0.02 -21.40 -10.51
N ASN A 141 0.10 -20.14 -10.95
CA ASN A 141 -0.33 -19.71 -12.28
C ASN A 141 0.65 -20.05 -13.42
N ARG A 142 1.80 -20.68 -13.12
CA ARG A 142 2.73 -21.23 -14.13
C ARG A 142 2.44 -22.68 -14.49
N ALA A 143 1.56 -23.36 -13.75
CA ALA A 143 1.32 -24.80 -13.85
C ALA A 143 0.11 -25.18 -14.71
N THR A 144 -0.48 -24.21 -15.42
CA THR A 144 -1.61 -24.37 -16.35
C THR A 144 -1.22 -23.89 -17.73
#